data_AF-A0A8J6IJ62-F1
#
_entry.id   AF-A0A8J6IJ62-F1
#
_cell.length_a   1.000
_cell.length_b   1.000
_cell.length_c   1.000
_cell.angle_alpha   90.00
_cell.angle_beta   90.00
_cell.angle_gamma   90.00
#
_symmetry.space_group_name_H-M   'P 1'
#
loop_
_entity.id
_entity.type
_entity.pdbx_description
1 polymer ?
#
loop_
_entity_poly.entity_id
_entity_poly.type
_entity_poly.pdbx_seq_one_letter_code
_entity_poly.pdbx_strand_id
1 'polypeptide(L)'
;MARPGARNLITDTPGLLVGQAEDAGARTGVTVLYPEARAVCAVDVRGGGPGTRETDALAPDTLVEAVDALVLAGGSVYGLAAADGVAIDRAPGEDQ
;
A
#
# COMPACT_ATOMS: atom_id res chain seq x y z
N MET A 1 10.61 27.88 -0.50
CA MET A 1 10.88 26.48 -0.89
C MET A 1 10.36 25.58 0.21
N ALA A 2 9.69 24.47 -0.15
CA ALA A 2 9.43 23.41 0.82
C ALA A 2 10.78 22.84 1.30
N ARG A 3 10.90 22.58 2.61
CA ARG A 3 12.06 21.90 3.19
C ARG A 3 11.66 20.45 3.46
N PRO A 4 12.58 19.48 3.35
CA PRO A 4 12.31 18.11 3.79
C PRO A 4 11.81 18.05 5.23
N GLY A 5 11.01 17.02 5.53
CA GLY A 5 10.66 16.67 6.91
C GLY A 5 11.89 16.30 7.74
N ALA A 6 11.68 16.10 9.04
CA ALA A 6 12.78 15.89 9.99
C ALA A 6 13.63 14.65 9.67
N ARG A 7 13.03 13.60 9.10
CA ARG A 7 13.75 12.38 8.71
C ARG A 7 14.04 12.32 7.22
N ASN A 8 13.39 13.19 6.43
CA ASN A 8 13.40 13.12 4.97
C ASN A 8 12.89 11.76 4.48
N LEU A 9 11.83 11.25 5.11
CA LEU A 9 11.17 9.98 4.82
C LEU A 9 9.67 10.19 4.62
N ILE A 10 9.00 9.25 3.93
CA ILE A 10 7.53 9.30 3.78
C ILE A 10 6.81 9.21 5.13
N THR A 11 7.43 8.56 6.12
CA THR A 11 6.91 8.47 7.50
C THR A 11 6.97 9.79 8.26
N ASP A 12 7.54 10.86 7.69
CA ASP A 12 7.35 12.21 8.24
C ASP A 12 5.90 12.69 8.13
N THR A 13 5.05 11.99 7.36
CA THR A 13 3.59 12.07 7.46
C THR A 13 3.12 11.39 8.76
N PRO A 14 2.51 12.14 9.71
CA PRO A 14 2.05 11.56 10.97
C PRO A 14 1.06 10.41 10.78
N GLY A 15 1.21 9.34 11.57
CA GLY A 15 0.35 8.16 11.51
C GLY A 15 0.59 7.24 10.31
N LEU A 16 1.54 7.54 9.42
CA LEU A 16 1.91 6.63 8.33
C LEU A 16 3.06 5.72 8.75
N LEU A 17 2.80 4.41 8.83
CA LEU A 17 3.81 3.38 9.08
C LEU A 17 4.25 2.74 7.76
N VAL A 18 5.46 2.16 7.77
CA VAL A 18 6.00 1.38 6.65
C VAL A 18 6.58 0.08 7.18
N GLY A 19 6.11 -1.05 6.66
CA GLY A 19 6.63 -2.39 6.95
C GLY A 19 7.32 -3.00 5.73
N GLN A 20 8.37 -3.79 5.94
CA GLN A 20 9.11 -4.45 4.87
C GLN A 20 9.45 -5.89 5.26
N ALA A 21 9.36 -6.80 4.29
CA ALA A 21 9.87 -8.16 4.40
C ALA A 21 10.52 -8.55 3.07
N GLU A 22 11.65 -9.27 3.13
CA GLU A 22 12.44 -9.62 1.95
C GLU A 22 12.91 -11.07 1.98
N ASP A 23 13.11 -11.64 0.79
CA ASP A 23 13.84 -12.87 0.56
C ASP A 23 15.06 -12.56 -0.31
N ALA A 24 16.24 -12.54 0.31
CA ALA A 24 17.50 -12.22 -0.34
C ALA A 24 17.92 -13.31 -1.36
N GLY A 25 17.54 -14.57 -1.15
CA GLY A 25 17.85 -15.67 -2.06
C GLY A 25 17.05 -15.58 -3.36
N ALA A 26 15.76 -15.29 -3.24
CA ALA A 26 14.87 -15.06 -4.38
C ALA A 26 14.99 -13.63 -4.97
N ARG A 27 15.69 -12.72 -4.28
CA ARG A 27 15.85 -11.30 -4.64
C ARG A 27 14.51 -10.60 -4.82
N THR A 28 13.59 -10.84 -3.89
CA THR A 28 12.24 -10.28 -3.90
C THR A 28 11.86 -9.77 -2.50
N GLY A 29 10.73 -9.08 -2.40
CA GLY A 29 10.21 -8.60 -1.13
C GLY A 29 8.88 -7.89 -1.30
N VAL A 30 8.35 -7.43 -0.17
CA VAL A 30 7.13 -6.64 -0.07
C VAL A 30 7.39 -5.42 0.81
N THR A 31 6.84 -4.28 0.41
CA THR A 31 6.74 -3.07 1.22
C THR A 31 5.28 -2.74 1.40
N VAL A 32 4.86 -2.48 2.63
CA VAL A 32 3.49 -2.12 2.97
C VAL A 32 3.51 -0.72 3.58
N LEU A 33 2.72 0.19 3.02
CA LEU A 33 2.38 1.45 3.68
C LEU A 33 1.11 1.19 4.49
N TYR A 34 1.17 1.47 5.78
CA TYR A 34 0.16 1.04 6.73
C TYR A 34 -0.21 2.23 7.64
N PRO A 35 -1.16 3.08 7.23
CA PRO A 35 -1.59 4.19 8.05
C PRO A 35 -2.37 3.70 9.28
N GLU A 36 -2.12 4.32 10.44
CA GLU A 36 -2.78 3.97 11.72
C GLU A 36 -4.30 4.14 11.64
N ALA A 37 -4.77 5.13 10.88
CA ALA A 37 -6.17 5.31 10.49
C ALA A 37 -6.33 5.09 8.98
N ARG A 38 -7.53 4.68 8.53
CA ARG A 38 -7.83 4.54 7.10
C ARG A 38 -7.53 5.85 6.36
N ALA A 39 -6.88 5.75 5.20
CA ALA A 39 -6.44 6.91 4.43
C ALA A 39 -7.16 7.00 3.08
N VAL A 40 -7.60 8.20 2.72
CA VAL A 40 -8.10 8.48 1.36
C VAL A 40 -7.00 8.17 0.35
N CYS A 41 -7.32 7.41 -0.70
CA CYS A 41 -6.36 6.95 -1.69
C CYS A 41 -6.93 7.06 -3.10
N ALA A 42 -6.05 7.36 -4.05
CA ALA A 42 -6.32 7.35 -5.48
C ALA A 42 -5.10 6.79 -6.21
N VAL A 43 -5.29 6.27 -7.42
CA VAL A 43 -4.23 5.65 -8.21
C VAL A 43 -4.20 6.17 -9.64
N ASP A 44 -2.99 6.33 -10.19
CA ASP A 44 -2.74 6.69 -11.58
C ASP A 44 -1.69 5.70 -12.14
N VAL A 45 -2.12 4.86 -13.09
CA VAL A 45 -1.29 3.81 -13.70
C VAL A 45 -0.85 4.28 -15.08
N ARG A 46 0.41 4.72 -15.18
CA ARG A 46 0.97 5.30 -16.42
C ARG A 46 1.74 4.32 -17.31
N GLY A 47 2.11 3.16 -16.78
CA GLY A 47 2.88 2.14 -17.51
C GLY A 47 1.99 1.25 -18.38
N GLY A 48 2.51 0.77 -19.52
CA GLY A 48 1.77 -0.07 -20.48
C GLY A 48 1.65 -1.56 -20.11
N GLY A 49 2.33 -2.02 -19.05
CA GLY A 49 2.29 -3.41 -18.58
C GLY A 49 1.99 -3.49 -17.08
N PRO A 50 0.78 -3.09 -16.64
CA PRO A 50 0.47 -3.04 -15.22
C PRO A 50 0.28 -4.43 -14.61
N GLY A 51 0.77 -4.62 -13.39
CA GLY A 51 0.42 -5.72 -12.50
C GLY A 51 -0.17 -5.11 -11.24
N THR A 52 -1.50 -5.05 -11.17
CA THR A 52 -2.22 -4.30 -10.13
C THR A 52 -3.38 -5.12 -9.56
N ARG A 53 -3.87 -4.71 -8.40
CA ARG A 53 -5.00 -5.30 -7.68
C ARG A 53 -5.80 -4.16 -7.05
N GLU A 54 -7.13 -4.27 -7.08
CA GLU A 54 -8.09 -3.32 -6.45
C GLU A 54 -8.03 -1.86 -6.94
N THR A 55 -7.38 -1.57 -8.07
CA THR A 55 -7.26 -0.18 -8.56
C THR A 55 -8.59 0.44 -8.98
N ASP A 56 -9.54 -0.37 -9.48
CA ASP A 56 -10.87 0.11 -9.86
C ASP A 56 -11.67 0.61 -8.66
N ALA A 57 -11.43 0.04 -7.46
CA ALA A 57 -12.05 0.49 -6.22
C ALA A 57 -11.53 1.85 -5.74
N LEU A 58 -10.45 2.37 -6.31
CA LEU A 58 -9.91 3.69 -6.00
C LEU A 58 -10.45 4.79 -6.93
N ALA A 59 -11.36 4.43 -7.84
CA ALA A 59 -12.06 5.42 -8.64
C ALA A 59 -13.01 6.23 -7.74
N PRO A 60 -13.04 7.58 -7.89
CA PRO A 60 -13.73 8.48 -6.96
C PRO A 60 -15.27 8.36 -6.97
N ASP A 61 -15.82 7.64 -7.95
CA ASP A 61 -17.24 7.34 -8.10
C ASP A 61 -17.64 5.96 -7.57
N THR A 62 -16.73 5.27 -6.88
CA THR A 62 -16.98 3.96 -6.25
C THR A 62 -17.21 4.07 -4.74
N LEU A 63 -17.56 2.95 -4.10
CA LEU A 63 -17.98 2.91 -2.69
C LEU A 63 -16.81 2.99 -1.69
N VAL A 64 -15.58 2.75 -2.12
CA VAL A 64 -14.43 2.70 -1.21
C VAL A 64 -13.87 4.11 -1.01
N GLU A 65 -14.11 4.68 0.17
CA GLU A 65 -13.68 6.06 0.49
C GLU A 65 -12.24 6.15 0.99
N ALA A 66 -11.70 5.04 1.53
CA ALA A 66 -10.39 4.99 2.14
C ALA A 66 -9.81 3.56 2.13
N VAL A 67 -8.49 3.45 2.21
CA VAL A 67 -7.78 2.17 2.30
C VAL A 67 -7.07 2.02 3.63
N ASP A 68 -6.92 0.77 4.02
CA ASP A 68 -6.21 0.36 5.23
C ASP A 68 -4.71 0.21 5.00
N ALA A 69 -4.30 -0.12 3.77
CA ALA A 69 -2.90 -0.32 3.40
C ALA A 69 -2.68 -0.18 1.89
N LEU A 70 -1.43 0.11 1.50
CA LEU A 70 -0.93 0.01 0.13
C LEU A 70 0.21 -1.01 0.10
N VAL A 71 0.16 -1.95 -0.85
CA VAL A 71 1.14 -3.03 -0.98
C VAL A 71 1.96 -2.87 -2.26
N LEU A 72 3.28 -2.86 -2.13
CA LEU A 72 4.24 -2.86 -3.22
C LEU A 72 5.03 -4.17 -3.16
N ALA A 73 4.89 -5.03 -4.16
CA ALA A 73 5.49 -6.37 -4.14
C ALA A 73 6.39 -6.62 -5.37
N GLY A 74 7.53 -7.27 -5.14
CA GLY A 74 8.30 -7.94 -6.19
C GLY A 74 7.60 -9.22 -6.68
N GLY A 75 8.15 -9.87 -7.71
CA GLY A 75 7.60 -11.13 -8.22
C GLY A 75 6.51 -10.98 -9.30
N SER A 76 6.35 -9.79 -9.89
CA SER A 76 5.38 -9.53 -10.97
C SER A 76 3.95 -9.91 -10.54
N VAL A 77 3.15 -10.49 -11.45
CA VAL A 77 1.76 -10.88 -11.19
C VAL A 77 1.60 -11.84 -10.01
N TYR A 78 2.57 -12.71 -9.75
CA TYR A 78 2.53 -13.64 -8.61
C TYR A 78 2.71 -12.91 -7.27
N GLY A 79 3.45 -11.79 -7.29
CA GLY A 79 3.67 -10.94 -6.13
C GLY A 79 2.38 -10.31 -5.59
N LEU A 80 1.34 -10.17 -6.42
CA LEU A 80 0.04 -9.64 -6.01
C LEU A 80 -0.62 -10.48 -4.90
N ALA A 81 -0.24 -11.76 -4.75
CA ALA A 81 -0.68 -12.61 -3.65
C ALA A 81 -0.22 -12.11 -2.26
N ALA A 82 0.83 -11.28 -2.19
CA ALA A 82 1.25 -10.69 -0.92
C ALA A 82 0.15 -9.81 -0.28
N ALA A 83 -0.74 -9.23 -1.09
CA ALA A 83 -1.87 -8.44 -0.61
C ALA A 83 -2.89 -9.27 0.19
N ASP A 84 -2.97 -10.59 -0.03
CA ASP A 84 -3.90 -11.46 0.71
C ASP A 84 -3.52 -11.52 2.20
N GLY A 85 -2.22 -11.61 2.51
CA GLY A 85 -1.76 -11.59 3.90
C GLY A 85 -2.09 -10.28 4.62
N VAL A 86 -1.96 -9.15 3.91
CA VAL A 86 -2.30 -7.82 4.44
C VAL A 86 -3.80 -7.67 4.66
N ALA A 87 -4.63 -8.20 3.76
CA ALA A 87 -6.09 -8.17 3.89
C ALA A 87 -6.61 -9.03 5.05
N ILE A 88 -5.89 -10.10 5.42
CA ILE A 88 -6.26 -10.96 6.57
C ILE A 88 -5.80 -10.33 7.89
N ASP A 89 -4.63 -9.67 7.92
CA ASP A 89 -4.09 -9.02 9.12
C ASP A 89 -5.07 -8.01 9.73
N ARG A 90 -5.76 -7.22 8.88
CA ARG A 90 -6.90 -6.38 9.27
C ARG A 90 -8.21 -7.11 9.00
N ALA A 91 -8.53 -8.10 9.83
CA ALA A 91 -9.87 -8.69 9.81
C ALA A 91 -10.93 -7.58 10.08
N PRO A 92 -12.07 -7.58 9.36
CA PRO A 92 -13.12 -6.58 9.53
C PRO A 92 -13.76 -6.74 10.92
N GLY A 93 -13.61 -5.74 11.80
CA GLY A 93 -14.29 -5.79 13.11
C GLY A 93 -13.89 -4.79 14.19
N GLU A 94 -12.78 -4.06 14.07
CA GLU A 94 -12.41 -3.06 15.09
C GLU A 94 -12.45 -1.66 14.49
N ASP A 95 -13.49 -0.91 14.88
CA ASP A 95 -13.71 0.52 14.63
C ASP A 95 -13.87 0.96 13.17
N GLN A 96 -14.97 0.51 12.53
CA GLN A 96 -15.60 1.24 11.42
C GLN A 96 -16.50 2.36 11.94
#